data_AF-R4JQR9-F1
#
_entry.id   AF-R4JQR9-F1
#
_cell.length_a   1.000
_cell.length_b   1.000
_cell.length_c   1.000
_cell.angle_alpha   90.00
_cell.angle_beta   90.00
_cell.angle_gamma   90.00
#
_symmetry.space_group_name_H-M   'P 1'
#
loop_
_entity.id
_entity.type
_entity.pdbx_description
1 polymer ?
#
loop_
_entity_poly.entity_id
_entity_poly.type
_entity_poly.pdbx_seq_one_letter_code
_entity_poly.pdbx_strand_id
1 'polypeptide(L)' 'YKSGHNFQQAQAIVQPGSLDSEGGIYALSFDQTGSRLITCEADKTIKF' A
#
# COMPACT_ATOMS: atom_id res chain seq x y z
N TYR A 1 -5.89 -19.82 8.77
CA TYR A 1 -6.31 -18.41 8.77
C TYR A 1 -6.37 -17.75 10.17
N LYS A 2 -6.17 -18.46 11.29
CA LYS A 2 -6.31 -17.89 12.66
C LYS A 2 -5.00 -17.56 13.41
N SER A 3 -3.84 -17.87 12.84
CA SER A 3 -2.55 -17.75 13.54
C SER A 3 -1.98 -16.33 13.60
N GLY A 4 -2.59 -15.36 12.88
CA GLY A 4 -2.01 -14.02 12.72
C GLY A 4 -0.67 -14.05 11.96
N HIS A 5 -0.37 -15.13 11.24
CA HIS A 5 0.86 -15.25 10.47
C HIS A 5 0.90 -14.20 9.38
N ASN A 6 1.96 -13.39 9.37
CA ASN A 6 2.18 -12.41 8.33
C ASN A 6 2.62 -13.09 7.04
N PHE A 7 1.66 -13.33 6.16
CA PHE A 7 1.89 -14.04 4.91
C PHE A 7 2.51 -13.17 3.81
N GLN A 8 2.44 -11.83 3.94
CA GLN A 8 2.93 -10.90 2.92
C GLN A 8 3.39 -9.57 3.54
N GLN A 9 4.61 -9.18 3.20
CA GLN A 9 5.17 -7.86 3.50
C GLN A 9 5.54 -7.17 2.19
N ALA A 10 5.21 -5.88 2.09
CA ALA A 10 5.59 -5.05 0.96
C ALA A 10 5.98 -3.66 1.49
N GLN A 11 7.06 -3.11 0.94
CA GLN A 11 7.50 -1.74 1.20
C GLN A 11 7.02 -0.85 0.07
N ALA A 12 6.42 0.30 0.40
CA ALA A 12 6.01 1.30 -0.58
C ALA A 12 7.23 1.89 -1.30
N ILE A 13 7.27 1.77 -2.62
CA ILE A 13 8.33 2.34 -3.47
C ILE A 13 7.88 3.72 -3.94
N VAL A 14 8.53 4.78 -3.47
CA VAL A 14 8.17 6.16 -3.81
C VAL A 14 8.27 6.44 -5.31
N GLN A 15 7.40 7.29 -5.83
CA GLN A 15 7.49 7.70 -7.23
C GLN A 15 8.73 8.59 -7.50
N PRO A 16 9.18 8.69 -8.76
CA PRO A 16 10.28 9.56 -9.13
C PRO A 16 10.04 11.02 -8.69
N GLY A 17 11.04 11.61 -8.03
CA GLY A 17 10.97 12.98 -7.53
C GLY A 17 10.41 13.12 -6.10
N SER A 18 10.00 12.03 -5.46
CA SER A 18 9.65 12.02 -4.04
C SER A 18 10.83 11.69 -3.13
N LEU A 19 10.71 12.11 -1.87
CA LEU A 19 11.66 11.74 -0.82
C LEU A 19 11.40 10.30 -0.38
N ASP A 20 12.43 9.59 0.05
CA ASP A 20 12.29 8.23 0.62
C ASP A 20 11.34 8.21 1.84
N SER A 21 11.32 9.32 2.60
CA SER A 21 10.39 9.51 3.73
C SER A 21 8.91 9.62 3.33
N GLU A 22 8.59 9.77 2.05
CA GLU A 22 7.21 9.81 1.53
C GLU A 22 6.69 8.40 1.15
N GLY A 23 7.46 7.33 1.39
CA GLY A 23 7.06 5.93 1.18
C GLY A 23 6.09 5.41 2.25
N GLY A 24 5.05 6.17 2.57
CA GLY A 24 4.04 5.85 3.58
C GLY A 24 2.65 5.63 2.98
N ILE A 25 1.83 4.81 3.64
CA ILE A 25 0.43 4.56 3.25
C ILE A 25 -0.49 5.34 4.20
N TYR A 26 -1.30 6.25 3.67
CA TYR A 26 -2.29 7.01 4.46
C TYR A 26 -3.62 6.27 4.61
N ALA A 27 -4.06 5.60 3.56
CA ALA A 27 -5.29 4.82 3.56
C ALA A 27 -5.15 3.63 2.61
N LEU A 28 -5.94 2.58 2.85
CA LEU A 28 -6.02 1.42 1.97
C LEU A 28 -7.43 0.81 2.03
N SER A 29 -7.90 0.29 0.91
CA SER A 29 -9.18 -0.42 0.82
C SER A 29 -9.13 -1.47 -0.28
N PHE A 30 -9.84 -2.57 -0.06
CA PHE A 30 -10.13 -3.47 -1.16
C PHE A 30 -11.21 -2.87 -2.07
N ASP A 31 -11.16 -3.25 -3.35
CA ASP A 31 -12.28 -3.06 -4.26
C ASP A 31 -13.49 -3.91 -3.86
N GLN A 32 -14.66 -3.66 -4.48
CA GLN A 32 -15.90 -4.35 -4.11
C GLN A 32 -15.82 -5.87 -4.32
N THR A 33 -14.96 -6.36 -5.22
CA THR A 33 -14.77 -7.79 -5.44
C THR A 33 -13.78 -8.42 -4.47
N GLY A 34 -13.07 -7.62 -3.66
CA GLY A 34 -12.06 -8.08 -2.71
C GLY A 34 -10.80 -8.62 -3.39
N SER A 35 -10.61 -8.35 -4.68
CA SER A 35 -9.53 -8.96 -5.48
C SER A 35 -8.32 -8.04 -5.62
N ARG A 36 -8.50 -6.73 -5.42
CA ARG A 36 -7.43 -5.73 -5.54
C ARG A 36 -7.36 -4.90 -4.27
N LEU A 37 -6.15 -4.71 -3.76
CA LEU A 37 -5.89 -3.83 -2.63
C LEU A 37 -5.41 -2.49 -3.17
N ILE A 38 -6.18 -1.44 -2.93
CA ILE A 38 -5.86 -0.08 -3.37
C ILE A 38 -5.21 0.66 -2.20
N THR A 39 -4.03 1.24 -2.42
CA THR A 39 -3.32 2.07 -1.42
C THR A 39 -3.25 3.53 -1.85
N CYS A 40 -3.56 4.44 -0.93
CA CYS A 40 -3.36 5.88 -1.09
C CYS A 40 -2.08 6.28 -0.36
N GLU A 41 -1.03 6.64 -1.10
CA GLU A 41 0.31 6.85 -0.55
C GLU A 41 0.65 8.32 -0.33
N ALA A 42 1.58 8.57 0.59
CA ALA A 42 2.04 9.90 0.97
C ALA A 42 2.81 10.60 -0.17
N ASP A 43 3.35 9.81 -1.10
CA ASP A 43 4.03 10.31 -2.28
C ASP A 43 3.07 10.98 -3.29
N LYS A 44 1.74 10.92 -3.11
CA LYS A 44 0.70 11.43 -4.03
C LYS A 44 0.35 10.45 -5.17
N THR A 45 0.69 9.16 -5.02
CA THR A 45 0.17 8.10 -5.90
C THR A 45 -0.97 7.26 -5.30
N ILE A 46 -1.64 6.54 -6.19
CA ILE A 46 -2.52 5.40 -5.88
C ILE A 46 -1.88 4.13 -6.49
N LYS A 47 -1.75 3.04 -5.72
CA LYS A 47 -1.22 1.75 -6.19
C LYS A 47 -2.27 0.62 -6.02
N PHE A 48 -2.14 -0.43 -6.84
CA PHE A 48 -3.11 -1.54 -7.00
C PHE A 48 -2.46 -2.91 -6.93
#